data_AF-A0A8T7BE88-F1
#
_entry.id   AF-A0A8T7BE88-F1
#
_cell.length_a   1.000
_cell.length_b   1.000
_cell.length_c   1.000
_cell.angle_alpha   90.00
_cell.angle_beta   90.00
_cell.angle_gamma   90.00
#
_symmetry.space_group_name_H-M   'P 1'
#
loop_
_entity.id
_entity.type
_entity.pdbx_description
1 polymer ?
#
loop_
_entity_poly.entity_id
_entity_poly.type
_entity_poly.pdbx_seq_one_letter_code
_entity_poly.pdbx_strand_id
1 'polypeptide(L)'
;HAALDEAQQQQLQFAFIGTPCDVSALRNLARIDPRVDQHCQFMLTMVCGGFMAPENLRTFLESQGIDFDQISGLRYRGNGCPGPTVITMADGSKHEFSYLDFWGDDDSAWGLPPRCKICPDGIGDAADIAAADTWEGGAPTPENSKTDPGSNAAIVRSRRAADLMQRAIDAGHLRRDADLTADDLSRFQPHQVVKKQAAWARLSGMAGAGNLVPVTHGLRLRQLFDDNEKSFNTKEQAGAAERVRAGKFSEPVPRRRNTSTEKPIDET
;
A
#
# COMPACT_ATOMS: atom_id res chain seq x y z
N HIS A 1 -7.39 -18.15 5.76
CA HIS A 1 -7.51 -19.62 5.81
C HIS A 1 -8.76 -20.08 5.08
N ALA A 2 -9.97 -19.63 5.43
CA ALA A 2 -11.21 -19.99 4.72
C ALA A 2 -11.14 -19.97 3.17
N ALA A 3 -10.62 -18.90 2.57
CA ALA A 3 -10.45 -18.84 1.10
C ALA A 3 -9.48 -19.90 0.53
N LEU A 4 -8.45 -20.29 1.29
CA LEU A 4 -7.53 -21.37 0.91
C LEU A 4 -8.19 -22.74 1.11
N ASP A 5 -9.00 -22.90 2.16
CA ASP A 5 -9.76 -24.12 2.41
C ASP A 5 -10.77 -24.35 1.28
N GLU A 6 -11.48 -23.29 0.87
CA GLU A 6 -12.38 -23.31 -0.28
C GLU A 6 -11.64 -23.64 -1.58
N ALA A 7 -10.52 -22.97 -1.86
CA ALA A 7 -9.73 -23.23 -3.04
C ALA A 7 -9.20 -24.67 -3.09
N GLN A 8 -8.84 -25.24 -1.93
CA GLN A 8 -8.42 -26.63 -1.82
C GLN A 8 -9.59 -27.60 -2.05
N GLN A 9 -10.74 -27.37 -1.43
CA GLN A 9 -11.91 -28.24 -1.57
C GLN A 9 -12.43 -28.25 -3.01
N GLN A 10 -12.47 -27.09 -3.64
CA GLN A 10 -12.98 -26.91 -5.00
C GLN A 10 -11.90 -27.01 -6.09
N GLN A 11 -10.64 -27.26 -5.71
CA GLN A 11 -9.48 -27.29 -6.63
C GLN A 11 -9.35 -26.02 -7.49
N LEU A 12 -9.66 -24.86 -6.91
CA LEU A 12 -9.64 -23.58 -7.61
C LEU A 12 -8.24 -22.97 -7.66
N GLN A 13 -7.98 -22.25 -8.72
CA GLN A 13 -6.80 -21.42 -8.89
C GLN A 13 -7.24 -19.96 -8.90
N PHE A 14 -6.53 -19.10 -8.17
CA PHE A 14 -6.90 -17.70 -8.02
C PHE A 14 -5.71 -16.77 -8.19
N ALA A 15 -5.99 -15.50 -8.45
CA ALA A 15 -5.04 -14.40 -8.29
C ALA A 15 -5.43 -13.60 -7.06
N PHE A 16 -4.44 -13.20 -6.26
CA PHE A 16 -4.63 -12.30 -5.14
C PHE A 16 -4.36 -10.86 -5.57
N ILE A 17 -5.26 -9.95 -5.22
CA ILE A 17 -5.07 -8.51 -5.40
C ILE A 17 -5.23 -7.85 -4.04
N GLY A 18 -4.20 -7.14 -3.58
CA GLY A 18 -4.21 -6.48 -2.29
C GLY A 18 -3.13 -5.42 -2.17
N THR A 19 -2.99 -4.83 -0.98
CA THR A 19 -1.91 -3.87 -0.72
C THR A 19 -0.54 -4.56 -0.69
N PRO A 20 0.58 -3.82 -0.83
CA PRO A 20 1.91 -4.42 -0.73
C PRO A 20 2.15 -5.16 0.59
N CYS A 21 1.57 -4.67 1.70
CA CYS A 21 1.65 -5.37 2.99
C CYS A 21 0.79 -6.65 3.04
N ASP A 22 -0.34 -6.71 2.33
CA ASP A 22 -1.13 -7.95 2.24
C ASP A 22 -0.41 -8.99 1.39
N VAL A 23 0.22 -8.57 0.28
CA VAL A 23 1.06 -9.45 -0.53
C VAL A 23 2.24 -9.98 0.28
N SER A 24 2.91 -9.11 1.05
CA SER A 24 3.97 -9.53 1.96
C SER A 24 3.49 -10.54 3.01
N ALA A 25 2.29 -10.34 3.57
CA ALA A 25 1.68 -11.28 4.50
C ALA A 25 1.40 -12.63 3.84
N LEU A 26 0.85 -12.63 2.61
CA LEU A 26 0.56 -13.85 1.86
C LEU A 26 1.84 -14.60 1.46
N ARG A 27 2.90 -13.89 1.06
CA ARG A 27 4.24 -14.49 0.82
C ARG A 27 4.84 -15.09 2.09
N ASN A 28 4.65 -14.46 3.24
CA ASN A 28 5.08 -15.03 4.51
C ASN A 28 4.25 -16.27 4.89
N LEU A 29 2.94 -16.26 4.63
CA LEU A 29 2.08 -17.42 4.84
C LEU A 29 2.49 -18.59 3.93
N ALA A 30 2.83 -18.35 2.66
CA ALA A 30 3.27 -19.38 1.72
C ALA A 30 4.49 -20.18 2.22
N ARG A 31 5.34 -19.59 3.06
CA ARG A 31 6.49 -20.29 3.67
C ARG A 31 6.10 -21.37 4.67
N ILE A 32 4.88 -21.31 5.21
CA ILE A 32 4.39 -22.25 6.24
C ILE A 32 3.11 -22.99 5.83
N ASP A 33 2.43 -22.53 4.79
CA ASP A 33 1.21 -23.13 4.24
C ASP A 33 1.36 -23.29 2.71
N PRO A 34 1.73 -24.49 2.22
CA PRO A 34 2.01 -24.72 0.80
C PRO A 34 0.78 -24.55 -0.10
N ARG A 35 -0.43 -24.53 0.48
CA ARG A 35 -1.67 -24.29 -0.27
C ARG A 35 -1.68 -22.91 -0.92
N VAL A 36 -0.95 -21.94 -0.35
CA VAL A 36 -0.82 -20.62 -0.97
C VAL A 36 -0.15 -20.74 -2.34
N ASP A 37 1.00 -21.40 -2.44
CA ASP A 37 1.71 -21.54 -3.72
C ASP A 37 0.99 -22.51 -4.67
N GLN A 38 0.21 -23.45 -4.14
CA GLN A 38 -0.61 -24.37 -4.93
C GLN A 38 -1.79 -23.68 -5.61
N HIS A 39 -2.44 -22.73 -4.95
CA HIS A 39 -3.71 -22.13 -5.40
C HIS A 39 -3.59 -20.67 -5.84
N CYS A 40 -2.69 -19.89 -5.25
CA CYS A 40 -2.46 -18.49 -5.62
C CYS A 40 -1.46 -18.40 -6.78
N GLN A 41 -2.00 -18.24 -7.98
CA GLN A 41 -1.21 -18.21 -9.22
C GLN A 41 -0.47 -16.89 -9.41
N PHE A 42 -1.06 -15.77 -8.98
CA PHE A 42 -0.44 -14.45 -9.12
C PHE A 42 -0.81 -13.57 -7.92
N MET A 43 0.15 -12.79 -7.44
CA MET A 43 -0.07 -11.76 -6.43
C MET A 43 0.15 -10.39 -7.06
N LEU A 44 -0.92 -9.63 -7.23
CA LEU A 44 -0.94 -8.32 -7.87
C LEU A 44 -1.15 -7.24 -6.82
N THR A 45 -0.54 -6.07 -7.02
CA THR A 45 -0.70 -4.96 -6.08
C THR A 45 -0.66 -3.61 -6.78
N MET A 46 -0.99 -2.57 -6.04
CA MET A 46 -0.72 -1.18 -6.39
C MET A 46 0.47 -0.66 -5.56
N VAL A 47 1.23 0.27 -6.13
CA VAL A 47 2.15 1.11 -5.34
C VAL A 47 1.32 1.91 -4.34
N CYS A 48 1.75 1.93 -3.08
CA CYS A 48 0.93 2.36 -1.95
C CYS A 48 1.62 3.47 -1.15
N GLY A 49 1.02 4.65 -1.12
CA GLY A 49 1.40 5.75 -0.21
C GLY A 49 1.02 5.48 1.25
N GLY A 50 -0.09 4.77 1.44
CA GLY A 50 -0.72 4.47 2.73
C GLY A 50 -2.23 4.35 2.51
N PHE A 51 -3.01 4.34 3.60
CA PHE A 51 -4.46 4.45 3.54
C PHE A 51 -4.96 5.40 4.62
N MET A 52 -6.13 5.98 4.39
CA MET A 52 -6.82 6.79 5.38
C MET A 52 -7.47 5.88 6.43
N ALA A 53 -7.11 6.09 7.70
CA ALA A 53 -7.77 5.39 8.79
C ALA A 53 -9.26 5.81 8.86
N PRO A 54 -10.18 4.90 9.25
CA PRO A 54 -11.61 5.22 9.34
C PRO A 54 -11.92 6.47 10.17
N GLU A 55 -11.14 6.72 11.22
CA GLU A 55 -11.28 7.88 12.11
C GLU A 55 -10.98 9.19 11.36
N ASN A 56 -9.96 9.19 10.50
CA ASN A 56 -9.61 10.37 9.71
C ASN A 56 -10.64 10.64 8.62
N LEU A 57 -11.23 9.59 8.04
CA LEU A 57 -12.36 9.73 7.13
C LEU A 57 -13.56 10.35 7.84
N ARG A 58 -13.88 9.90 9.06
CA ARG A 58 -14.96 10.50 9.86
C ARG A 58 -14.72 11.98 10.12
N THR A 59 -13.52 12.36 10.55
CA THR A 59 -13.16 13.78 10.76
C THR A 59 -13.31 14.61 9.48
N PHE A 60 -12.89 14.07 8.33
CA PHE A 60 -13.11 14.74 7.05
C PHE A 60 -14.60 14.94 6.79
N LEU A 61 -15.42 13.89 6.91
CA LEU A 61 -16.86 13.95 6.65
C LEU A 61 -17.59 14.92 7.60
N GLU A 62 -17.24 14.91 8.88
CA GLU A 62 -17.74 15.86 9.88
C GLU A 62 -17.43 17.31 9.49
N SER A 63 -16.22 17.58 8.98
CA SER A 63 -15.84 18.92 8.50
C SER A 63 -16.67 19.39 7.29
N GLN A 64 -17.24 18.45 6.54
CA GLN A 64 -18.12 18.70 5.39
C GLN A 64 -19.61 18.69 5.78
N GLY A 65 -19.93 18.50 7.07
CA GLY A 65 -21.31 18.37 7.54
C GLY A 65 -22.01 17.09 7.07
N ILE A 66 -21.26 16.04 6.72
CA ILE A 66 -21.77 14.76 6.25
C ILE A 66 -21.82 13.77 7.41
N ASP A 67 -23.02 13.25 7.69
CA ASP A 67 -23.23 12.20 8.67
C ASP A 67 -22.76 10.84 8.12
N PHE A 68 -21.78 10.22 8.79
CA PHE A 68 -21.22 8.93 8.42
C PHE A 68 -22.30 7.82 8.37
N ASP A 69 -23.27 7.87 9.27
CA ASP A 69 -24.30 6.82 9.40
C ASP A 69 -25.34 6.89 8.28
N GLN A 70 -25.34 7.98 7.49
CA GLN A 70 -26.19 8.15 6.32
C GLN A 70 -25.48 7.77 5.01
N ILE A 71 -24.25 7.25 5.06
CA ILE A 71 -23.49 6.89 3.86
C ILE A 71 -23.84 5.47 3.41
N SER A 72 -24.20 5.32 2.13
CA SER A 72 -24.43 4.02 1.47
C SER A 72 -23.29 3.59 0.54
N GLY A 73 -22.41 4.52 0.16
CA GLY A 73 -21.28 4.22 -0.70
C GLY A 73 -20.17 5.26 -0.65
N LEU A 74 -18.93 4.80 -0.83
CA LEU A 74 -17.73 5.63 -0.89
C LEU A 74 -16.87 5.18 -2.06
N ARG A 75 -16.48 6.13 -2.92
CA ARG A 75 -15.52 5.92 -4.00
C ARG A 75 -14.43 6.97 -3.91
N TYR A 76 -13.21 6.58 -3.54
CA TYR A 76 -12.07 7.50 -3.37
C TYR A 76 -11.54 8.11 -4.67
N ARG A 77 -11.72 7.45 -5.82
CA ARG A 77 -11.23 7.90 -7.14
C ARG A 77 -11.98 7.24 -8.30
N GLY A 78 -11.86 7.73 -9.53
CA GLY A 78 -12.50 7.17 -10.73
C GLY A 78 -13.36 8.17 -11.52
N ASN A 79 -13.79 7.77 -12.71
CA ASN A 79 -14.43 8.65 -13.72
C ASN A 79 -13.53 9.82 -14.17
N GLY A 80 -12.23 9.56 -14.29
CA GLY A 80 -11.17 10.51 -14.63
C GLY A 80 -9.84 10.04 -14.01
N CYS A 81 -8.75 10.78 -14.23
CA CYS A 81 -7.49 10.56 -13.53
C CYS A 81 -7.08 11.82 -12.75
N PRO A 82 -7.06 11.78 -11.40
CA PRO A 82 -7.60 10.70 -10.53
C PRO A 82 -9.14 10.60 -10.54
N GLY A 83 -9.85 11.64 -10.98
CA GLY A 83 -11.30 11.77 -10.81
C GLY A 83 -11.71 12.08 -9.35
N PRO A 84 -12.99 12.39 -9.10
CA PRO A 84 -13.44 12.85 -7.79
C PRO A 84 -13.56 11.70 -6.77
N THR A 85 -13.39 12.04 -5.48
CA THR A 85 -13.94 11.28 -4.37
C THR A 85 -15.45 11.50 -4.33
N VAL A 86 -16.24 10.43 -4.28
CA VAL A 86 -17.70 10.49 -4.24
C VAL A 86 -18.25 9.76 -3.02
N ILE A 87 -19.03 10.49 -2.22
CA ILE A 87 -19.82 9.98 -1.11
C ILE A 87 -21.25 9.84 -1.60
N THR A 88 -21.82 8.64 -1.51
CA THR A 88 -23.22 8.37 -1.83
C THR A 88 -23.99 8.19 -0.53
N MET A 89 -25.05 8.96 -0.37
CA MET A 89 -25.91 8.93 0.80
C MET A 89 -26.99 7.84 0.67
N ALA A 90 -27.65 7.47 1.76
CA ALA A 90 -28.70 6.45 1.78
C ALA A 90 -29.94 6.87 0.97
N ASP A 91 -30.20 8.18 0.84
CA ASP A 91 -31.25 8.74 -0.01
C ASP A 91 -30.86 8.81 -1.51
N GLY A 92 -29.64 8.39 -1.85
CA GLY A 92 -29.10 8.39 -3.21
C GLY A 92 -28.43 9.70 -3.65
N SER A 93 -28.46 10.76 -2.83
CA SER A 93 -27.73 11.98 -3.09
C SER A 93 -26.21 11.75 -3.04
N LYS A 94 -25.44 12.63 -3.71
CA LYS A 94 -23.99 12.49 -3.86
C LYS A 94 -23.27 13.78 -3.50
N HIS A 95 -22.19 13.63 -2.75
CA HIS A 95 -21.20 14.68 -2.53
C HIS A 95 -19.92 14.31 -3.30
N GLU A 96 -19.43 15.23 -4.12
CA GLU A 96 -18.20 15.04 -4.90
C GLU A 96 -17.13 16.03 -4.44
N PHE A 97 -15.93 15.51 -4.23
CA PHE A 97 -14.75 16.27 -3.85
C PHE A 97 -13.66 15.98 -4.87
N SER A 98 -12.89 16.99 -5.30
CA SER A 98 -11.69 16.70 -6.09
C SER A 98 -10.70 15.87 -5.25
N TYR A 99 -9.75 15.22 -5.92
CA TYR A 99 -8.71 14.46 -5.21
C TYR A 99 -7.96 15.32 -4.19
N LEU A 100 -7.65 16.57 -4.57
CA LEU A 100 -6.94 17.52 -3.72
C LEU A 100 -7.84 18.12 -2.62
N ASP A 101 -9.16 18.22 -2.82
CA ASP A 101 -10.08 18.60 -1.73
C ASP A 101 -10.10 17.52 -0.63
N PHE A 102 -9.98 16.25 -1.02
CA PHE A 102 -10.05 15.12 -0.09
C PHE A 102 -8.70 14.80 0.58
N TRP A 103 -7.62 14.76 -0.19
CA TRP A 103 -6.29 14.40 0.31
C TRP A 103 -5.44 15.60 0.71
N GLY A 104 -5.75 16.80 0.23
CA GLY A 104 -4.86 17.96 0.34
C GLY A 104 -3.68 17.89 -0.63
N ASP A 105 -2.91 18.98 -0.67
CA ASP A 105 -1.68 19.15 -1.47
C ASP A 105 -0.39 18.88 -0.67
N ASP A 106 -0.51 18.70 0.66
CA ASP A 106 0.60 18.36 1.57
C ASP A 106 0.46 16.91 2.09
N ASP A 107 1.32 16.01 1.60
CA ASP A 107 1.34 14.59 1.98
C ASP A 107 1.75 14.35 3.45
N SER A 108 2.35 15.36 4.09
CA SER A 108 2.71 15.32 5.51
C SER A 108 1.48 15.45 6.41
N ALA A 109 0.41 16.09 5.93
CA ALA A 109 -0.87 16.23 6.61
C ALA A 109 -1.75 14.99 6.51
N TRP A 110 -1.39 14.01 5.66
CA TRP A 110 -2.21 12.80 5.49
C TRP A 110 -2.28 11.99 6.78
N GLY A 111 -3.52 11.76 7.23
CA GLY A 111 -3.87 10.91 8.36
C GLY A 111 -3.61 9.42 8.10
N LEU A 112 -2.33 9.06 7.92
CA LEU A 112 -1.90 7.69 7.68
C LEU A 112 -1.58 6.99 9.01
N PRO A 113 -1.92 5.70 9.15
CA PRO A 113 -1.49 4.92 10.29
C PRO A 113 0.04 4.90 10.44
N PRO A 114 0.55 4.91 11.68
CA PRO A 114 1.98 4.87 11.97
C PRO A 114 2.73 3.75 11.24
N ARG A 115 2.11 2.55 11.13
CA ARG A 115 2.68 1.42 10.37
C ARG A 115 2.96 1.75 8.90
N CYS A 116 2.16 2.60 8.26
CA CYS A 116 2.36 2.98 6.87
C CYS A 116 3.59 3.86 6.69
N LYS A 117 3.96 4.67 7.69
CA LYS A 117 5.15 5.55 7.65
C LYS A 117 6.47 4.78 7.83
N ILE A 118 6.42 3.56 8.36
CA ILE A 118 7.58 2.67 8.54
C ILE A 118 7.58 1.48 7.56
N CYS A 119 6.58 1.40 6.67
CA CYS A 119 6.47 0.32 5.71
C CYS A 119 7.71 0.29 4.79
N PRO A 120 8.45 -0.83 4.74
CA PRO A 120 9.65 -0.96 3.93
C PRO A 120 9.34 -1.39 2.49
N ASP A 121 8.09 -1.71 2.17
CA ASP A 121 7.66 -2.17 0.86
C ASP A 121 6.42 -1.38 0.38
N GLY A 122 6.63 -0.13 -0.05
CA GLY A 122 5.58 0.68 -0.66
C GLY A 122 5.35 0.39 -2.16
N ILE A 123 6.31 -0.27 -2.82
CA ILE A 123 6.29 -0.51 -4.27
C ILE A 123 5.95 -1.94 -4.67
N GLY A 124 5.58 -2.79 -3.71
CA GLY A 124 5.21 -4.18 -3.98
C GLY A 124 6.38 -5.05 -4.44
N ASP A 125 7.52 -4.99 -3.74
CA ASP A 125 8.68 -5.86 -3.96
C ASP A 125 8.32 -7.35 -3.85
N ALA A 126 7.33 -7.69 -3.03
CA ALA A 126 6.84 -9.05 -2.85
C ALA A 126 5.83 -9.53 -3.92
N ALA A 127 5.35 -8.65 -4.79
CA ALA A 127 4.30 -8.93 -5.78
C ALA A 127 4.87 -9.47 -7.10
N ASP A 128 4.04 -10.17 -7.88
CA ASP A 128 4.36 -10.57 -9.25
C ASP A 128 4.30 -9.35 -10.20
N ILE A 129 3.27 -8.52 -10.02
CA ILE A 129 3.06 -7.26 -10.76
C ILE A 129 2.61 -6.18 -9.78
N ALA A 130 3.22 -4.99 -9.85
CA ALA A 130 2.77 -3.80 -9.14
C ALA A 130 2.40 -2.69 -10.14
N ALA A 131 1.18 -2.14 -10.03
CA ALA A 131 0.74 -0.99 -10.82
C ALA A 131 0.97 0.31 -10.06
N ALA A 132 1.49 1.35 -10.71
CA ALA A 132 1.75 2.66 -10.13
C ALA A 132 1.07 3.76 -10.95
N ASP A 133 0.67 4.84 -10.28
CA ASP A 133 0.33 6.08 -10.95
C ASP A 133 1.61 6.72 -11.53
N THR A 134 1.51 7.45 -12.64
CA THR A 134 2.65 8.03 -13.38
C THR A 134 2.72 9.55 -13.28
N TRP A 135 2.22 10.11 -12.18
CA TRP A 135 2.25 11.55 -11.96
C TRP A 135 3.67 12.05 -11.70
N GLU A 136 4.16 12.95 -12.54
CA GLU A 136 5.43 13.62 -12.33
C GLU A 136 5.46 14.31 -10.96
N GLY A 137 6.49 14.05 -10.15
CA GLY A 137 6.59 14.58 -8.79
C GLY A 137 5.79 13.79 -7.74
N GLY A 138 4.99 12.80 -8.16
CA GLY A 138 4.29 11.87 -7.26
C GLY A 138 2.92 12.32 -6.75
N ALA A 139 2.38 13.41 -7.27
CA ALA A 139 1.03 13.89 -6.96
C ALA A 139 0.39 14.54 -8.18
N PRO A 140 -0.95 14.51 -8.29
CA PRO A 140 -1.63 15.28 -9.31
C PRO A 140 -1.61 16.77 -8.93
N THR A 141 -1.73 17.64 -9.92
CA THR A 141 -1.96 19.09 -9.76
C THR A 141 -3.39 19.46 -10.18
N PRO A 142 -3.92 20.61 -9.74
CA PRO A 142 -5.23 21.08 -10.21
C PRO A 142 -5.33 21.21 -11.74
N GLU A 143 -4.21 21.56 -12.40
CA GLU A 143 -4.13 21.71 -13.84
C GLU A 143 -4.10 20.37 -14.55
N ASN A 144 -3.23 19.44 -14.13
CA ASN A 144 -3.09 18.15 -14.80
C ASN A 144 -4.34 17.28 -14.62
N SER A 145 -5.02 17.37 -13.47
CA SER A 145 -6.20 16.56 -13.16
C SER A 145 -7.38 16.81 -14.11
N LYS A 146 -7.38 17.93 -14.84
CA LYS A 146 -8.42 18.28 -15.81
C LYS A 146 -8.25 17.57 -17.15
N THR A 147 -7.03 17.21 -17.50
CA THR A 147 -6.67 16.73 -18.85
C THR A 147 -5.91 15.40 -18.84
N ASP A 148 -5.52 14.90 -17.67
CA ASP A 148 -4.80 13.63 -17.52
C ASP A 148 -5.70 12.47 -18.01
N PRO A 149 -5.32 11.78 -19.10
CA PRO A 149 -6.08 10.66 -19.62
C PRO A 149 -6.01 9.42 -18.71
N GLY A 150 -5.10 9.42 -17.74
CA GLY A 150 -4.78 8.28 -16.90
C GLY A 150 -3.82 7.33 -17.59
N SER A 151 -2.63 7.19 -17.02
CA SER A 151 -1.69 6.13 -17.37
C SER A 151 -1.15 5.50 -16.10
N ASN A 152 -0.75 4.23 -16.21
CA ASN A 152 -0.14 3.50 -15.11
C ASN A 152 1.16 2.88 -15.58
N ALA A 153 2.16 2.91 -14.71
CA ALA A 153 3.35 2.09 -14.87
C ALA A 153 3.07 0.70 -14.27
N ALA A 154 3.67 -0.33 -14.86
CA ALA A 154 3.63 -1.69 -14.32
C ALA A 154 5.06 -2.17 -14.05
N ILE A 155 5.34 -2.55 -12.80
CA ILE A 155 6.57 -3.23 -12.41
C ILE A 155 6.29 -4.73 -12.47
N VAL A 156 6.98 -5.44 -13.36
CA VAL A 156 6.79 -6.87 -13.60
C VAL A 156 8.03 -7.63 -13.14
N ARG A 157 7.90 -8.57 -12.20
CA ARG A 157 9.06 -9.13 -11.48
C ARG A 157 9.53 -10.50 -11.92
N SER A 158 8.69 -11.26 -12.63
CA SER A 158 9.02 -12.62 -13.07
C SER A 158 8.66 -12.84 -14.54
N ARG A 159 9.30 -13.82 -15.19
CA ARG A 159 8.96 -14.23 -16.57
C ARG A 159 7.49 -14.61 -16.69
N ARG A 160 7.00 -15.39 -15.73
CA ARG A 160 5.59 -15.80 -15.64
C ARG A 160 4.64 -14.59 -15.58
N ALA A 161 5.01 -13.55 -14.83
CA ALA A 161 4.24 -12.31 -14.76
C ALA A 161 4.32 -11.50 -16.06
N ALA A 162 5.48 -11.49 -16.72
CA ALA A 162 5.64 -10.87 -18.05
C ALA A 162 4.79 -11.58 -19.10
N ASP A 163 4.72 -12.91 -19.08
CA ASP A 163 3.87 -13.70 -19.97
C ASP A 163 2.38 -13.41 -19.72
N LEU A 164 1.97 -13.24 -18.45
CA LEU A 164 0.60 -12.81 -18.12
C LEU A 164 0.29 -11.42 -18.70
N MET A 165 1.19 -10.46 -18.49
CA MET A 165 1.04 -9.09 -19.00
C MET A 165 0.97 -9.08 -20.53
N GLN A 166 1.85 -9.83 -21.20
CA GLN A 166 1.86 -9.93 -22.66
C GLN A 166 0.57 -10.53 -23.20
N ARG A 167 0.06 -11.61 -22.59
CA ARG A 167 -1.25 -12.18 -22.98
C ARG A 167 -2.40 -11.18 -22.80
N ALA A 168 -2.37 -10.36 -21.76
CA ALA A 168 -3.37 -9.31 -21.56
C ALA A 168 -3.28 -8.20 -22.62
N ILE A 169 -2.07 -7.86 -23.07
CA ILE A 169 -1.83 -6.93 -24.19
C ILE A 169 -2.33 -7.54 -25.51
N ASP A 170 -1.95 -8.78 -25.81
CA ASP A 170 -2.33 -9.47 -27.05
C ASP A 170 -3.84 -9.67 -27.16
N ALA A 171 -4.52 -9.88 -26.02
CA ALA A 171 -5.97 -9.96 -25.93
C ALA A 171 -6.68 -8.59 -25.99
N GLY A 172 -5.94 -7.48 -26.05
CA GLY A 172 -6.49 -6.12 -26.14
C GLY A 172 -7.04 -5.57 -24.81
N HIS A 173 -6.76 -6.22 -23.68
CA HIS A 173 -7.15 -5.71 -22.36
C HIS A 173 -6.26 -4.57 -21.86
N LEU A 174 -5.01 -4.51 -22.33
CA LEU A 174 -4.03 -3.50 -21.95
C LEU A 174 -3.35 -2.94 -23.20
N ARG A 175 -3.05 -1.65 -23.17
CA ARG A 175 -2.22 -0.98 -24.19
C ARG A 175 -0.87 -0.65 -23.57
N ARG A 176 0.22 -1.07 -24.22
CA ARG A 176 1.58 -0.68 -23.84
C ARG A 176 1.97 0.56 -24.63
N ASP A 177 2.22 1.65 -23.92
CA ASP A 177 2.55 2.94 -24.53
C ASP A 177 4.07 3.13 -24.67
N ALA A 178 4.83 2.83 -23.61
CA ALA A 178 6.27 3.00 -23.60
C ALA A 178 6.94 2.05 -22.58
N ASP A 179 8.25 1.89 -22.74
CA ASP A 179 9.11 1.24 -21.76
C ASP A 179 9.67 2.26 -20.79
N LEU A 180 9.62 1.91 -19.50
CA LEU A 180 10.04 2.78 -18.41
C LEU A 180 11.28 2.22 -17.73
N THR A 181 12.08 3.11 -17.17
CA THR A 181 13.23 2.79 -16.34
C THR A 181 12.92 3.01 -14.84
N ALA A 182 13.84 2.59 -13.97
CA ALA A 182 13.74 2.89 -12.55
C ALA A 182 13.81 4.41 -12.26
N ASP A 183 14.50 5.17 -13.11
CA ASP A 183 14.60 6.63 -12.97
C ASP A 183 13.27 7.32 -13.28
N ASP A 184 12.52 6.82 -14.28
CA ASP A 184 11.16 7.30 -14.55
C ASP A 184 10.24 7.06 -13.34
N LEU A 185 10.28 5.86 -12.77
CA LEU A 185 9.52 5.55 -11.56
C LEU A 185 9.97 6.40 -10.36
N SER A 186 11.24 6.75 -10.27
CA SER A 186 11.74 7.64 -9.21
C SER A 186 11.19 9.06 -9.34
N ARG A 187 10.99 9.54 -10.57
CA ARG A 187 10.33 10.82 -10.85
C ARG A 187 8.83 10.77 -10.60
N PHE A 188 8.19 9.64 -10.91
CA PHE A 188 6.74 9.45 -10.70
C PHE A 188 6.38 9.14 -9.25
N GLN A 189 7.31 8.61 -8.46
CA GLN A 189 7.06 8.13 -7.10
C GLN A 189 8.19 8.56 -6.13
N PRO A 190 8.62 9.85 -6.10
CA PRO A 190 9.76 10.28 -5.30
C PRO A 190 9.51 10.06 -3.79
N HIS A 191 8.27 10.17 -3.35
CA HIS A 191 7.87 9.87 -1.98
C HIS A 191 8.16 8.40 -1.60
N GLN A 192 8.05 7.45 -2.54
CA GLN A 192 8.42 6.04 -2.30
C GLN A 192 9.93 5.85 -2.22
N VAL A 193 10.70 6.60 -3.02
CA VAL A 193 12.18 6.60 -2.95
C VAL A 193 12.64 7.03 -1.56
N VAL A 194 12.18 8.20 -1.10
CA VAL A 194 12.50 8.75 0.21
C VAL A 194 12.05 7.80 1.32
N LYS A 195 10.85 7.23 1.22
CA LYS A 195 10.31 6.28 2.19
C LYS A 195 11.16 5.01 2.30
N LYS A 196 11.62 4.47 1.16
CA LYS A 196 12.50 3.29 1.12
C LYS A 196 13.86 3.59 1.75
N GLN A 197 14.46 4.74 1.42
CA GLN A 197 15.72 5.21 1.99
C GLN A 197 15.62 5.42 3.51
N ALA A 198 14.51 5.98 4.00
CA ALA A 198 14.29 6.25 5.42
C ALA A 198 13.99 4.99 6.25
N ALA A 199 13.57 3.89 5.62
CA ALA A 199 12.98 2.75 6.34
C ALA A 199 13.89 2.18 7.43
N TRP A 200 15.15 1.87 7.13
CA TRP A 200 16.07 1.33 8.14
C TRP A 200 16.39 2.33 9.25
N ALA A 201 16.55 3.61 8.92
CA ALA A 201 16.75 4.67 9.90
C ALA A 201 15.56 4.73 10.88
N ARG A 202 14.33 4.71 10.36
CA ARG A 202 13.11 4.68 11.18
C ARG A 202 13.04 3.43 12.06
N LEU A 203 13.28 2.25 11.50
CA LEU A 203 13.26 0.99 12.25
C LEU A 203 14.34 0.95 13.34
N SER A 204 15.56 1.39 13.05
CA SER A 204 16.63 1.43 14.06
C SER A 204 16.34 2.46 15.17
N GLY A 205 15.77 3.62 14.85
CA GLY A 205 15.32 4.59 15.84
C GLY A 205 14.21 4.04 16.74
N MET A 206 13.23 3.33 16.17
CA MET A 206 12.18 2.65 16.94
C MET A 206 12.75 1.58 17.89
N ALA A 207 13.65 0.73 17.39
CA ALA A 207 14.28 -0.32 18.18
C ALA A 207 15.10 0.26 19.33
N GLY A 208 15.86 1.35 19.08
CA GLY A 208 16.61 2.08 20.11
C GLY A 208 15.72 2.75 21.17
N ALA A 209 14.44 3.00 20.85
CA ALA A 209 13.44 3.48 21.80
C ALA A 209 12.66 2.35 22.50
N GLY A 210 13.07 1.08 22.33
CA GLY A 210 12.48 -0.07 22.99
C GLY A 210 11.25 -0.66 22.31
N ASN A 211 10.93 -0.24 21.08
CA ASN A 211 9.79 -0.78 20.35
C ASN A 211 10.16 -2.04 19.55
N LEU A 212 9.17 -2.88 19.27
CA LEU A 212 9.30 -3.98 18.33
C LEU A 212 9.34 -3.47 16.89
N VAL A 213 10.14 -4.14 16.06
CA VAL A 213 10.31 -3.78 14.64
C VAL A 213 10.27 -5.03 13.77
N PRO A 214 9.75 -4.94 12.54
CA PRO A 214 9.77 -6.05 11.60
C PRO A 214 11.21 -6.43 11.22
N VAL A 215 11.44 -7.74 11.11
CA VAL A 215 12.62 -8.26 10.42
C VAL A 215 12.35 -8.20 8.92
N THR A 216 13.27 -7.60 8.17
CA THR A 216 13.14 -7.43 6.71
C THR A 216 14.25 -8.18 6.00
N HIS A 217 13.94 -8.78 4.86
CA HIS A 217 14.89 -9.54 4.04
C HIS A 217 14.76 -9.13 2.58
N GLY A 218 15.88 -9.05 1.86
CA GLY A 218 15.88 -8.80 0.40
C GLY A 218 15.50 -7.39 -0.04
N LEU A 219 15.23 -6.47 0.89
CA LEU A 219 14.81 -5.09 0.57
C LEU A 219 15.96 -4.07 0.52
N ARG A 220 17.21 -4.52 0.74
CA ARG A 220 18.45 -3.70 0.76
C ARG A 220 18.41 -2.49 1.70
N LEU A 221 17.57 -2.51 2.73
CA LEU A 221 17.36 -1.35 3.60
C LEU A 221 18.65 -0.92 4.33
N ARG A 222 19.49 -1.87 4.75
CA ARG A 222 20.76 -1.56 5.41
C ARG A 222 21.75 -0.91 4.45
N GLN A 223 21.86 -1.43 3.22
CA GLN A 223 22.70 -0.84 2.21
C GLN A 223 22.28 0.60 1.91
N LEU A 224 20.97 0.84 1.70
CA LEU A 224 20.44 2.19 1.53
C LEU A 224 20.77 3.10 2.71
N PHE A 225 20.67 2.60 3.94
CA PHE A 225 21.06 3.37 5.12
C PHE A 225 22.55 3.75 5.09
N ASP A 226 23.43 2.82 4.74
CA ASP A 226 24.87 3.08 4.69
C ASP A 226 25.22 4.06 3.53
N ASP A 227 24.44 4.06 2.44
CA ASP A 227 24.59 4.95 1.28
C ASP A 227 23.99 6.36 1.48
N ASN A 228 23.01 6.51 2.37
CA ASN A 228 22.36 7.78 2.66
C ASN A 228 23.28 8.79 3.37
N GLU A 229 22.96 10.08 3.27
CA GLU A 229 23.58 11.09 4.12
C GLU A 229 23.36 10.82 5.62
N LYS A 230 24.43 11.00 6.42
CA LYS A 230 24.38 10.79 7.88
C LYS A 230 23.35 11.71 8.57
N SER A 231 23.22 12.94 8.09
CA SER A 231 22.25 13.93 8.55
C SER A 231 20.81 13.44 8.37
N PHE A 232 20.48 12.94 7.18
CA PHE A 232 19.19 12.34 6.84
C PHE A 232 18.85 11.17 7.77
N ASN A 233 19.78 10.20 7.89
CA ASN A 233 19.60 9.03 8.75
C ASN A 233 19.37 9.42 10.22
N THR A 234 20.16 10.37 10.74
CA THR A 234 20.05 10.84 12.12
C THR A 234 18.68 11.48 12.38
N LYS A 235 18.20 12.31 11.45
CA LYS A 235 16.88 12.95 11.53
C LYS A 235 15.76 11.91 11.56
N GLU A 236 15.80 10.93 10.65
CA GLU A 236 14.77 9.88 10.56
C GLU A 236 14.78 8.94 11.78
N GLN A 237 15.96 8.59 12.29
CA GLN A 237 16.12 7.84 13.55
C GLN A 237 15.51 8.60 14.73
N ALA A 238 15.89 9.87 14.92
CA ALA A 238 15.44 10.69 16.03
C ALA A 238 13.91 10.88 16.00
N GLY A 239 13.35 11.22 14.84
CA GLY A 239 11.90 11.41 14.69
C GLY A 239 11.12 10.11 14.92
N ALA A 240 11.66 8.95 14.52
CA ALA A 240 11.02 7.67 14.80
C ALA A 240 11.05 7.30 16.29
N ALA A 241 12.18 7.53 16.96
CA ALA A 241 12.33 7.32 18.40
C ALA A 241 11.39 8.24 19.21
N GLU A 242 11.27 9.50 18.82
CA GLU A 242 10.34 10.46 19.44
C GLU A 242 8.89 10.00 19.32
N ARG A 243 8.46 9.57 18.12
CA ARG A 243 7.11 9.03 17.90
C ARG A 243 6.81 7.79 18.75
N VAL A 244 7.80 6.92 18.97
CA VAL A 244 7.66 5.78 19.91
C VAL A 244 7.42 6.29 21.33
N ARG A 245 8.24 7.22 21.82
CA ARG A 245 8.09 7.79 23.18
C ARG A 245 6.76 8.53 23.37
N ALA A 246 6.25 9.14 22.30
CA ALA A 246 4.94 9.78 22.26
C ALA A 246 3.77 8.80 22.13
N GLY A 247 4.02 7.49 22.16
CA GLY A 247 2.96 6.47 22.10
C GLY A 247 2.30 6.31 20.73
N LYS A 248 2.93 6.82 19.65
CA LYS A 248 2.37 6.71 18.28
C LYS A 248 2.55 5.31 17.68
N PHE A 249 3.29 4.40 18.30
CA PHE A 249 3.44 3.01 17.87
C PHE A 249 3.00 2.05 18.99
N SER A 250 1.79 2.25 19.51
CA SER A 250 1.24 1.56 20.69
C SER A 250 0.38 0.34 20.35
N GLU A 251 0.46 -0.18 19.12
CA GLU A 251 -0.25 -1.40 18.75
C GLU A 251 0.16 -2.55 19.69
N PRO A 252 -0.80 -3.38 20.16
CA PRO A 252 -0.50 -4.47 21.06
C PRO A 252 0.56 -5.41 20.47
N VAL A 253 1.54 -5.79 21.30
CA VAL A 253 2.54 -6.78 20.89
C VAL A 253 1.83 -8.08 20.51
N PRO A 254 2.03 -8.60 19.28
CA PRO A 254 1.47 -9.88 18.89
C PRO A 254 1.95 -10.98 19.85
N ARG A 255 1.02 -11.70 20.47
CA ARG A 255 1.35 -12.89 21.26
C ARG A 255 1.72 -14.02 20.30
N ARG A 256 2.79 -14.76 20.59
CA ARG A 256 3.07 -16.00 19.85
C ARG A 256 1.85 -16.91 19.98
N ARG A 257 1.30 -17.32 18.84
CA ARG A 257 0.27 -18.36 18.79
C ARG A 257 0.91 -19.64 19.32
N ASN A 258 0.42 -20.16 20.46
CA ASN A 258 0.84 -21.47 20.94
C ASN A 258 0.15 -22.52 20.06
N THR A 259 0.88 -23.03 19.07
CA THR A 259 0.37 -24.00 18.08
C THR A 259 -0.08 -25.33 18.69
N SER A 260 0.16 -25.55 19.99
CA SER A 260 -0.24 -26.74 20.74
C SER A 260 -1.53 -26.60 21.55
N THR A 261 -2.09 -25.39 21.75
CA THR A 261 -3.22 -25.18 22.69
C THR A 261 -4.37 -24.33 22.19
N GLU A 262 -4.26 -23.63 21.07
CA GLU A 262 -5.34 -22.77 20.56
C GLU A 262 -6.10 -23.46 19.44
N LYS A 263 -7.39 -23.76 19.67
CA LYS A 263 -8.32 -24.20 18.63
C LYS A 263 -8.37 -23.13 17.51
N PRO A 264 -8.65 -23.54 16.25
CA PRO A 264 -8.97 -22.61 15.18
C PRO A 264 -10.01 -21.59 15.68
N ILE A 265 -9.84 -20.32 15.30
CA ILE A 265 -10.81 -19.28 15.57
C ILE A 265 -12.12 -19.76 14.93
N ASP A 266 -13.13 -19.93 15.78
CA ASP A 266 -14.44 -20.46 15.42
C ASP A 266 -15.03 -19.68 14.24
N GLU A 267 -15.61 -20.41 13.31
CA GLU A 267 -16.38 -19.90 12.18
C GLU A 267 -17.70 -19.32 12.73
N THR A 268 -17.80 -18.00 12.79
CA THR A 268 -19.09 -17.29 12.89
C THR A 268 -19.13 -16.17 11.87
#